data_AF-A0A7J3XTY8-F1
#
_entry.id   AF-A0A7J3XTY8-F1
#
_cell.length_a   1.000
_cell.length_b   1.000
_cell.length_c   1.000
_cell.angle_alpha   90.00
_cell.angle_beta   90.00
_cell.angle_gamma   90.00
#
_symmetry.space_group_name_H-M   'P 1'
#
loop_
_entity.id
_entity.type
_entity.pdbx_description
1 polymer ?
#
loop_
_entity_poly.entity_id
_entity_poly.type
_entity_poly.pdbx_seq_one_letter_code
_entity_poly.pdbx_strand_id
1 'polypeptide(L)'
;MKLNTRFKGPQADRGAAEVRGEPSTPAKRYRQLYPVNAPYAYVGIGVDPLTGELRYEVIEPQLTEEELKLIEDVKEALRYEADGEADRLRGKVDADYLERNVRRLAKRYRLPLKENGFGKVMYYLKRDLLGYGKLDAIMRDPYVEDVSCDGVKVPVYVFHTRFESLPTNVVFEDQDELDSFVRRLAYRATQQITVARPIVEGSLPEGFRIHLTLSEVSRRGSTFTIRKYRAEPFTIVDLIDYGTISPEMAAYFWLLIENVRSAMMAGPTASGKTTMLNAVATFIKPEAKIVTIEETPELRLPHENWIPMVTRPAFQPGVQEVGLFDLLKSALRQRPDYIIVGEIRGEEAYTFFQALAVGHGGLCTIHAESIDAAVKRLETKPMDVPRGLIPMINALAFLKRVRVGERIARRVFELVEIVGLDPATGELMVNTAYRWDPAKDAFIFTGRSYMMERIADSLQVSVEELREELRRREAVLRWMQRRRYRDFSTVSSIVRAYLKSPSAVYKAAETNAP
;
A
#
# COMPACT_ATOMS: atom_id res chain seq x y z
N MET A 1 66.69 24.17 31.54
CA MET A 1 67.33 25.50 31.67
C MET A 1 66.23 26.51 31.96
N LYS A 2 66.27 27.27 33.08
CA LYS A 2 65.38 28.42 33.48
C LYS A 2 63.86 28.28 33.18
N LEU A 3 62.89 28.04 34.08
CA LEU A 3 62.70 28.33 35.52
C LEU A 3 62.22 29.77 35.85
N ASN A 4 60.89 29.94 35.97
CA ASN A 4 60.10 30.91 36.79
C ASN A 4 58.60 30.53 36.59
N THR A 5 57.67 30.36 37.57
CA THR A 5 57.38 30.93 38.92
C THR A 5 56.82 32.37 38.87
N ARG A 6 55.72 32.78 39.55
CA ARG A 6 55.14 32.48 40.90
C ARG A 6 53.58 32.55 40.94
N PHE A 7 52.86 31.69 41.70
CA PHE A 7 52.20 31.88 43.05
C PHE A 7 51.28 33.13 43.18
N LYS A 8 50.07 33.14 43.80
CA LYS A 8 49.29 32.25 44.74
C LYS A 8 47.82 32.06 44.21
N GLY A 9 46.77 31.48 44.84
CA GLY A 9 46.44 30.92 46.19
C GLY A 9 45.71 31.90 47.14
N PRO A 10 44.74 31.52 48.05
CA PRO A 10 44.45 30.16 48.58
C PRO A 10 42.95 29.76 48.91
N GLN A 11 42.75 28.50 49.35
CA GLN A 11 41.65 27.96 50.22
C GLN A 11 40.20 27.94 49.67
N ALA A 12 39.28 27.07 50.14
CA ALA A 12 39.30 26.10 51.25
C ALA A 12 38.72 24.70 50.87
N ASP A 13 38.91 23.71 51.76
CA ASP A 13 38.48 22.30 51.62
C ASP A 13 37.28 21.98 52.53
N ARG A 14 36.37 21.08 52.08
CA ARG A 14 35.61 20.07 52.87
C ARG A 14 34.45 19.43 52.09
N GLY A 15 34.24 18.14 52.30
CA GLY A 15 32.90 17.52 52.28
C GLY A 15 32.47 16.82 50.98
N ALA A 16 33.03 15.64 50.69
CA ALA A 16 32.44 14.73 49.72
C ALA A 16 31.16 14.09 50.29
N ALA A 17 30.01 14.29 49.63
CA ALA A 17 28.76 13.61 49.93
C ALA A 17 28.41 12.67 48.76
N GLU A 18 28.46 11.36 48.99
CA GLU A 18 28.06 10.35 47.99
C GLU A 18 26.53 10.36 47.79
N VAL A 19 26.04 11.18 46.88
CA VAL A 19 24.70 10.96 46.30
C VAL A 19 24.84 9.83 45.29
N ARG A 20 24.44 8.62 45.69
CA ARG A 20 24.41 7.45 44.80
C ARG A 20 23.33 7.64 43.74
N GLY A 21 23.74 8.14 42.57
CA GLY A 21 22.89 8.16 41.39
C GLY A 21 22.51 6.74 40.98
N GLU A 22 21.25 6.56 40.60
CA GLU A 22 20.75 5.30 40.05
C GLU A 22 21.52 4.93 38.76
N PRO A 23 21.72 3.63 38.46
CA PRO A 23 22.45 3.21 37.28
C PRO A 23 21.72 3.67 36.01
N SER A 24 22.30 4.65 35.32
CA SER A 24 21.69 5.25 34.14
C SER A 24 21.44 4.21 33.05
N THR A 25 20.17 4.07 32.66
CA THR A 25 19.73 3.16 31.59
C THR A 25 20.58 3.40 30.34
N PRO A 26 21.22 2.37 29.75
CA PRO A 26 22.10 2.57 28.60
C PRO A 26 21.32 3.19 27.44
N ALA A 27 21.90 4.25 26.85
CA ALA A 27 21.23 5.06 25.83
C ALA A 27 20.77 4.20 24.64
N LYS A 28 19.45 4.11 24.43
CA LYS A 28 18.83 3.28 23.38
C LYS A 28 19.39 3.67 22.01
N ARG A 29 20.04 2.70 21.34
CA ARG A 29 20.69 2.91 20.03
C ARG A 29 19.82 2.40 18.89
N TYR A 30 19.07 3.31 18.27
CA TYR A 30 18.27 3.01 17.09
C TYR A 30 19.13 2.86 15.83
N ARG A 31 18.78 1.91 14.95
CA ARG A 31 19.34 1.77 13.60
C ARG A 31 18.76 2.80 12.63
N GLN A 32 17.48 3.15 12.80
CA GLN A 32 16.79 4.23 12.11
C GLN A 32 15.86 4.93 13.11
N LEU A 33 15.80 6.26 13.05
CA LEU A 33 14.89 7.09 13.84
C LEU A 33 14.31 8.14 12.89
N TYR A 34 12.98 8.22 12.77
CA TYR A 34 12.31 9.15 11.86
C TYR A 34 10.98 9.68 12.43
N PRO A 35 10.55 10.89 12.04
CA PRO A 35 9.26 11.43 12.45
C PRO A 35 8.10 10.73 11.71
N VAL A 36 6.98 10.55 12.40
CA VAL A 36 5.68 10.16 11.81
C VAL A 36 4.56 11.17 12.13
N ASN A 37 4.74 12.00 13.15
CA ASN A 37 3.90 13.17 13.43
C ASN A 37 4.73 14.24 14.18
N ALA A 38 5.70 14.86 13.51
CA ALA A 38 6.60 15.84 14.12
C ALA A 38 5.83 17.09 14.64
N PRO A 39 6.21 17.68 15.78
CA PRO A 39 7.32 17.31 16.68
C PRO A 39 6.94 16.26 17.75
N TYR A 40 5.76 15.64 17.68
CA TYR A 40 5.20 14.84 18.76
C TYR A 40 5.53 13.35 18.70
N ALA A 41 5.44 12.71 17.53
CA ALA A 41 5.63 11.27 17.37
C ALA A 41 6.74 10.90 16.39
N TYR A 42 7.62 10.01 16.84
CA TYR A 42 8.73 9.42 16.10
C TYR A 42 8.68 7.89 16.18
N VAL A 43 9.34 7.23 15.24
CA VAL A 43 9.52 5.77 15.20
C VAL A 43 11.01 5.47 15.23
N GLY A 44 11.43 4.69 16.22
CA GLY A 44 12.80 4.19 16.38
C GLY A 44 12.88 2.69 16.12
N ILE A 45 13.64 2.26 15.12
CA ILE A 45 13.94 0.84 14.90
C ILE A 45 15.16 0.45 15.74
N GLY A 46 14.92 -0.16 16.90
CA GLY A 46 15.93 -0.55 17.88
C GLY A 46 16.49 -1.95 17.63
N VAL A 47 17.56 -2.26 18.38
CA VAL A 47 18.01 -3.64 18.63
C VAL A 47 17.82 -3.90 20.12
N ASP A 48 17.23 -5.03 20.48
CA ASP A 48 17.15 -5.48 21.86
C ASP A 48 18.57 -5.82 22.38
N PRO A 49 19.05 -5.24 23.49
CA PRO A 49 20.40 -5.49 23.98
C PRO A 49 20.59 -6.86 24.66
N LEU A 50 19.50 -7.59 24.92
CA LEU A 50 19.51 -8.92 25.54
C LEU A 50 19.26 -10.03 24.51
N THR A 51 18.29 -9.86 23.60
CA THR A 51 17.96 -10.89 22.59
C THR A 51 18.63 -10.67 21.23
N GLY A 52 19.11 -9.45 20.94
CA GLY A 52 19.66 -9.07 19.63
C GLY A 52 18.61 -8.87 18.53
N GLU A 53 17.32 -9.05 18.84
CA GLU A 53 16.20 -8.92 17.90
C GLU A 53 15.94 -7.45 17.54
N LEU A 54 15.30 -7.22 16.40
CA LEU A 54 14.83 -5.88 16.03
C LEU A 54 13.51 -5.58 16.74
N ARG A 55 13.36 -4.36 17.26
CA ARG A 55 12.11 -3.84 17.83
C ARG A 55 11.68 -2.56 17.14
N TYR A 56 10.38 -2.34 17.05
CA TYR A 56 9.79 -1.09 16.58
C TYR A 56 9.34 -0.26 17.81
N GLU A 57 9.92 0.92 18.02
CA GLU A 57 9.59 1.75 19.17
C GLU A 57 8.84 3.02 18.74
N VAL A 58 7.57 3.11 19.12
CA VAL A 58 6.76 4.33 19.09
C VAL A 58 7.24 5.26 20.19
N ILE A 59 7.67 6.46 19.81
CA ILE A 59 8.21 7.47 20.72
C ILE A 59 7.27 8.68 20.68
N GLU A 60 6.54 8.90 21.77
CA GLU A 60 5.57 9.98 21.98
C GLU A 60 6.02 10.92 23.12
N PRO A 61 5.37 12.10 23.32
CA PRO A 61 5.75 13.04 24.36
C PRO A 61 5.34 12.51 25.75
N GLN A 62 6.31 12.28 26.63
CA GLN A 62 6.05 11.84 28.01
C GLN A 62 5.11 12.82 28.75
N LEU A 63 4.07 12.28 29.37
CA LEU A 63 3.07 13.01 30.14
C LEU A 63 3.38 12.94 31.64
N THR A 64 3.07 14.01 32.38
CA THR A 64 2.98 13.95 33.85
C THR A 64 1.61 13.41 34.29
N GLU A 65 1.48 13.04 35.57
CA GLU A 65 0.18 12.70 36.16
C GLU A 65 -0.83 13.87 36.06
N GLU A 66 -0.36 15.12 36.20
CA GLU A 66 -1.19 16.32 35.94
C GLU A 66 -1.72 16.35 34.50
N GLU A 67 -0.85 16.09 33.52
CA GLU A 67 -1.21 16.13 32.09
C GLU A 67 -2.12 14.95 31.70
N LEU A 68 -1.89 13.76 32.26
CA LEU A 68 -2.75 12.57 32.08
C LEU A 68 -4.16 12.83 32.58
N LYS A 69 -4.30 13.24 33.86
CA LYS A 69 -5.61 13.53 34.45
C LYS A 69 -6.34 14.63 33.68
N LEU A 70 -5.63 15.68 33.28
CA LEU A 70 -6.19 16.77 32.47
C LEU A 70 -6.71 16.30 31.10
N ILE A 71 -6.07 15.31 30.47
CA ILE A 71 -6.58 14.67 29.25
C ILE A 71 -7.87 13.89 29.53
N GLU A 72 -7.99 13.23 30.68
CA GLU A 72 -9.20 12.48 31.09
C GLU A 72 -10.37 13.41 31.43
N ASP A 73 -10.13 14.43 32.28
CA ASP A 73 -11.11 15.48 32.64
C ASP A 73 -11.71 16.12 31.36
N VAL A 74 -10.88 16.39 30.35
CA VAL A 74 -11.32 16.95 29.06
C VAL A 74 -12.07 15.93 28.21
N LYS A 75 -11.65 14.65 28.16
CA LYS A 75 -12.39 13.57 27.47
C LYS A 75 -13.76 13.30 28.11
N GLU A 76 -13.89 13.48 29.40
CA GLU A 76 -15.17 13.37 30.12
C GLU A 76 -16.08 14.58 29.86
N ALA A 77 -15.56 15.80 30.01
CA ALA A 77 -16.32 17.02 29.69
C ALA A 77 -16.79 17.07 28.22
N LEU A 78 -15.99 16.58 27.28
CA LEU A 78 -16.36 16.46 25.86
C LEU A 78 -17.48 15.44 25.63
N ARG A 79 -17.54 14.34 26.40
CA ARG A 79 -18.65 13.36 26.33
C ARG A 79 -19.95 14.00 26.83
N TYR A 80 -19.91 14.66 27.99
CA TYR A 80 -21.07 15.37 28.54
C TYR A 80 -21.61 16.49 27.66
N GLU A 81 -20.76 17.26 26.94
CA GLU A 81 -21.26 18.23 25.95
C GLU A 81 -21.76 17.55 24.65
N ALA A 82 -21.18 16.41 24.25
CA ALA A 82 -21.59 15.69 23.04
C ALA A 82 -22.95 14.98 23.16
N ASP A 83 -23.29 14.40 24.32
CA ASP A 83 -24.59 13.74 24.55
C ASP A 83 -25.78 14.71 24.39
N GLY A 84 -25.55 16.03 24.55
CA GLY A 84 -26.54 17.08 24.28
C GLY A 84 -26.67 17.51 22.81
N GLU A 85 -25.71 17.17 21.94
CA GLU A 85 -25.68 17.57 20.51
C GLU A 85 -25.53 16.37 19.54
N ALA A 86 -25.66 15.14 20.02
CA ALA A 86 -25.23 13.91 19.34
C ALA A 86 -25.69 13.77 17.86
N ASP A 87 -26.93 14.14 17.52
CA ASP A 87 -27.42 14.05 16.14
C ASP A 87 -26.86 15.12 15.18
N ARG A 88 -26.29 16.22 15.69
CA ARG A 88 -25.76 17.32 14.86
C ARG A 88 -24.29 17.16 14.47
N LEU A 89 -23.53 16.33 15.19
CA LEU A 89 -22.07 16.25 15.07
C LEU A 89 -21.55 15.28 13.99
N ARG A 90 -22.46 14.59 13.27
CA ARG A 90 -22.10 13.63 12.22
C ARG A 90 -21.32 14.32 11.07
N GLY A 91 -20.01 14.11 11.05
CA GLY A 91 -19.14 14.49 9.92
C GLY A 91 -18.51 15.89 9.95
N LYS A 92 -18.54 16.62 11.08
CA LYS A 92 -17.94 17.99 11.18
C LYS A 92 -17.04 18.25 12.40
N VAL A 93 -16.53 17.19 13.03
CA VAL A 93 -15.52 17.30 14.10
C VAL A 93 -14.12 17.28 13.48
N ASP A 94 -13.67 18.44 12.99
CA ASP A 94 -12.28 18.65 12.54
C ASP A 94 -11.33 19.00 13.70
N ALA A 95 -10.03 19.05 13.42
CA ALA A 95 -8.99 19.33 14.41
C ALA A 95 -9.10 20.73 15.04
N ASP A 96 -9.67 21.70 14.32
CA ASP A 96 -9.79 23.10 14.74
C ASP A 96 -11.08 23.29 15.56
N TYR A 97 -12.14 22.56 15.24
CA TYR A 97 -13.34 22.43 16.06
C TYR A 97 -12.99 21.78 17.40
N LEU A 98 -12.23 20.67 17.40
CA LEU A 98 -11.77 20.05 18.64
C LEU A 98 -10.93 21.03 19.47
N GLU A 99 -9.96 21.71 18.86
CA GLU A 99 -9.11 22.66 19.60
C GLU A 99 -9.86 23.88 20.15
N ARG A 100 -10.80 24.44 19.39
CA ARG A 100 -11.68 25.53 19.88
C ARG A 100 -12.52 25.09 21.07
N ASN A 101 -13.06 23.86 21.06
CA ASN A 101 -13.84 23.33 22.17
C ASN A 101 -12.98 23.00 23.40
N VAL A 102 -11.78 22.44 23.24
CA VAL A 102 -10.85 22.22 24.37
C VAL A 102 -10.46 23.55 25.03
N ARG A 103 -10.14 24.59 24.23
CA ARG A 103 -9.87 25.94 24.76
C ARG A 103 -11.10 26.56 25.45
N ARG A 104 -12.32 26.34 24.94
CA ARG A 104 -13.59 26.75 25.57
C ARG A 104 -13.80 26.06 26.92
N LEU A 105 -13.69 24.73 26.94
CA LEU A 105 -13.86 23.90 28.13
C LEU A 105 -12.85 24.28 29.21
N ALA A 106 -11.57 24.40 28.87
CA ALA A 106 -10.55 24.78 29.84
C ALA A 106 -10.80 26.16 30.46
N LYS A 107 -11.29 27.14 29.69
CA LYS A 107 -11.70 28.44 30.24
C LYS A 107 -12.95 28.34 31.12
N ARG A 108 -13.91 27.48 30.76
CA ARG A 108 -15.16 27.23 31.52
C ARG A 108 -14.90 26.53 32.86
N TYR A 109 -14.09 25.48 32.85
CA TYR A 109 -13.78 24.63 34.01
C TYR A 109 -12.49 25.04 34.75
N ARG A 110 -11.82 26.12 34.33
CA ARG A 110 -10.56 26.65 34.89
C ARG A 110 -9.40 25.64 34.93
N LEU A 111 -9.31 24.81 33.90
CA LEU A 111 -8.30 23.74 33.81
C LEU A 111 -6.88 24.31 33.62
N PRO A 112 -5.84 23.75 34.28
CA PRO A 112 -4.50 24.34 34.39
C PRO A 112 -3.61 24.12 33.14
N LEU A 113 -4.07 24.55 31.96
CA LEU A 113 -3.30 24.47 30.71
C LEU A 113 -2.17 25.49 30.67
N LYS A 114 -0.98 25.06 31.12
CA LYS A 114 0.32 25.74 30.86
C LYS A 114 0.55 25.74 29.33
N GLU A 115 0.92 26.88 28.73
CA GLU A 115 1.06 26.99 27.25
C GLU A 115 2.02 25.95 26.65
N ASN A 116 3.16 25.71 27.32
CA ASN A 116 4.15 24.69 26.91
C ASN A 116 3.62 23.24 27.00
N GLY A 117 2.61 22.97 27.82
CA GLY A 117 1.95 21.65 27.94
C GLY A 117 0.78 21.47 26.97
N PHE A 118 0.15 22.58 26.52
CA PHE A 118 -1.01 22.57 25.64
C PHE A 118 -0.79 21.75 24.36
N GLY A 119 0.41 21.84 23.77
CA GLY A 119 0.79 21.06 22.59
C GLY A 119 0.72 19.54 22.81
N LYS A 120 1.23 19.03 23.95
CA LYS A 120 1.12 17.61 24.30
C LYS A 120 -0.34 17.19 24.51
N VAL A 121 -1.08 17.96 25.31
CA VAL A 121 -2.48 17.66 25.65
C VAL A 121 -3.33 17.62 24.38
N MET A 122 -3.16 18.59 23.48
CA MET A 122 -3.84 18.59 22.18
C MET A 122 -3.37 17.48 21.24
N TYR A 123 -2.09 17.08 21.28
CA TYR A 123 -1.62 15.91 20.56
C TYR A 123 -2.38 14.66 21.01
N TYR A 124 -2.38 14.33 22.31
CA TYR A 124 -3.09 13.15 22.83
C TYR A 124 -4.61 13.21 22.61
N LEU A 125 -5.24 14.38 22.72
CA LEU A 125 -6.67 14.53 22.42
C LEU A 125 -6.98 14.33 20.93
N LYS A 126 -6.18 14.90 20.01
CA LYS A 126 -6.32 14.66 18.57
C LYS A 126 -6.04 13.18 18.22
N ARG A 127 -5.04 12.57 18.86
CA ARG A 127 -4.65 11.15 18.72
C ARG A 127 -5.76 10.18 19.14
N ASP A 128 -6.40 10.42 20.27
CA ASP A 128 -7.35 9.48 20.89
C ASP A 128 -8.79 9.65 20.39
N LEU A 129 -9.18 10.86 19.96
CA LEU A 129 -10.55 11.19 19.53
C LEU A 129 -10.72 11.21 18.01
N LEU A 130 -9.70 11.63 17.24
CA LEU A 130 -9.74 11.71 15.77
C LEU A 130 -8.84 10.64 15.13
N GLY A 131 -7.69 10.38 15.75
CA GLY A 131 -6.72 9.37 15.35
C GLY A 131 -7.03 7.95 15.82
N TYR A 132 -6.00 7.09 15.82
CA TYR A 132 -6.09 5.68 16.19
C TYR A 132 -5.55 5.36 17.60
N GLY A 133 -5.57 6.33 18.52
CA GLY A 133 -5.13 6.17 19.91
C GLY A 133 -3.70 5.63 20.00
N LYS A 134 -3.49 4.55 20.78
CA LYS A 134 -2.20 3.84 20.90
C LYS A 134 -1.56 3.44 19.55
N LEU A 135 -2.35 3.26 18.49
CA LEU A 135 -1.83 2.93 17.15
C LEU A 135 -1.54 4.13 16.26
N ASP A 136 -1.89 5.36 16.63
CA ASP A 136 -1.92 6.50 15.69
C ASP A 136 -0.55 6.78 15.03
N ALA A 137 0.55 6.61 15.77
CA ALA A 137 1.91 6.70 15.21
C ALA A 137 2.20 5.59 14.18
N ILE A 138 1.80 4.34 14.47
CA ILE A 138 1.95 3.17 13.57
C ILE A 138 1.06 3.32 12.31
N MET A 139 -0.14 3.88 12.48
CA MET A 139 -1.06 4.13 11.37
C MET A 139 -0.56 5.24 10.44
N ARG A 140 0.12 6.26 10.97
CA ARG A 140 0.77 7.32 10.17
C ARG A 140 2.05 6.89 9.47
N ASP A 141 2.75 5.87 9.97
CA ASP A 141 4.03 5.44 9.40
C ASP A 141 3.87 4.92 7.94
N PRO A 142 4.47 5.56 6.93
CA PRO A 142 4.40 5.10 5.54
C PRO A 142 5.19 3.80 5.29
N TYR A 143 6.02 3.36 6.24
CA TYR A 143 6.85 2.16 6.14
C TYR A 143 6.25 0.91 6.81
N VAL A 144 5.04 0.98 7.38
CA VAL A 144 4.31 -0.17 7.93
C VAL A 144 3.15 -0.56 7.00
N GLU A 145 3.20 -1.79 6.47
CA GLU A 145 2.21 -2.34 5.54
C GLU A 145 1.10 -3.14 6.25
N ASP A 146 1.42 -3.90 7.30
CA ASP A 146 0.45 -4.63 8.14
C ASP A 146 0.65 -4.31 9.64
N VAL A 147 -0.43 -4.38 10.43
CA VAL A 147 -0.45 -4.20 11.89
C VAL A 147 -1.32 -5.31 12.50
N SER A 148 -0.81 -6.06 13.48
CA SER A 148 -1.54 -7.18 14.12
C SER A 148 -1.50 -7.09 15.64
N CYS A 149 -2.61 -7.40 16.29
CA CYS A 149 -2.71 -7.52 17.75
C CYS A 149 -3.39 -8.86 18.11
N ASP A 150 -2.59 -9.78 18.65
CA ASP A 150 -2.99 -11.18 18.88
C ASP A 150 -3.56 -11.44 20.29
N GLY A 151 -4.00 -10.39 20.99
CA GLY A 151 -4.63 -10.46 22.32
C GLY A 151 -4.03 -9.51 23.36
N VAL A 152 -4.52 -9.61 24.59
CA VAL A 152 -4.08 -8.79 25.73
C VAL A 152 -2.67 -9.20 26.21
N LYS A 153 -1.90 -8.21 26.69
CA LYS A 153 -0.50 -8.36 27.14
C LYS A 153 0.44 -8.95 26.08
N VAL A 154 0.05 -8.84 24.81
CA VAL A 154 0.89 -9.13 23.65
C VAL A 154 1.32 -7.79 23.03
N PRO A 155 2.60 -7.61 22.67
CA PRO A 155 3.01 -6.53 21.80
C PRO A 155 2.21 -6.55 20.50
N VAL A 156 1.71 -5.40 20.06
CA VAL A 156 1.27 -5.22 18.67
C VAL A 156 2.47 -5.49 17.77
N TYR A 157 2.28 -6.28 16.71
CA TYR A 157 3.28 -6.53 15.67
C TYR A 157 3.03 -5.64 14.46
N VAL A 158 4.09 -5.28 13.75
CA VAL A 158 4.02 -4.54 12.49
C VAL A 158 4.86 -5.20 11.41
N PHE A 159 4.37 -5.26 10.17
CA PHE A 159 5.18 -5.63 9.02
C PHE A 159 5.79 -4.37 8.39
N HIS A 160 7.06 -4.13 8.70
CA HIS A 160 7.80 -2.96 8.23
C HIS A 160 8.54 -3.24 6.91
N THR A 161 8.31 -2.40 5.90
CA THR A 161 8.80 -2.51 4.51
C THR A 161 10.28 -2.86 4.31
N ARG A 162 11.15 -2.56 5.28
CA ARG A 162 12.60 -2.83 5.25
C ARG A 162 13.10 -3.89 6.25
N PHE A 163 12.26 -4.27 7.22
CA PHE A 163 12.65 -5.07 8.39
C PHE A 163 11.71 -6.24 8.67
N GLU A 164 10.67 -6.42 7.84
CA GLU A 164 9.63 -7.44 7.95
C GLU A 164 8.90 -7.39 9.31
N SER A 165 8.57 -8.51 9.93
CA SER A 165 7.78 -8.54 11.17
C SER A 165 8.59 -8.05 12.37
N LEU A 166 8.10 -7.01 13.06
CA LEU A 166 8.69 -6.44 14.26
C LEU A 166 7.69 -6.39 15.42
N PRO A 167 8.05 -6.83 16.64
CA PRO A 167 7.28 -6.50 17.83
C PRO A 167 7.44 -5.01 18.16
N THR A 168 6.34 -4.37 18.56
CA THR A 168 6.35 -2.97 19.00
C THR A 168 6.52 -2.83 20.52
N ASN A 169 6.59 -1.59 21.01
CA ASN A 169 6.38 -1.24 22.42
C ASN A 169 4.90 -0.94 22.76
N VAL A 170 3.96 -1.11 21.83
CA VAL A 170 2.53 -0.86 22.06
C VAL A 170 1.87 -2.15 22.53
N VAL A 171 1.23 -2.10 23.70
CA VAL A 171 0.55 -3.22 24.35
C VAL A 171 -0.84 -2.77 24.81
N PHE A 172 -1.83 -3.66 24.74
CA PHE A 172 -3.12 -3.52 25.42
C PHE A 172 -3.07 -4.36 26.71
N GLU A 173 -3.23 -3.73 27.87
CA GLU A 173 -2.93 -4.37 29.16
C GLU A 173 -4.09 -5.22 29.69
N ASP A 174 -5.32 -4.89 29.31
CA ASP A 174 -6.54 -5.55 29.76
C ASP A 174 -7.54 -5.75 28.61
N GLN A 175 -8.59 -6.52 28.92
CA GLN A 175 -9.61 -6.95 27.98
C GLN A 175 -10.59 -5.82 27.60
N ASP A 176 -10.89 -4.91 28.53
CA ASP A 176 -11.88 -3.85 28.32
C ASP A 176 -11.29 -2.72 27.46
N GLU A 177 -10.00 -2.42 27.59
CA GLU A 177 -9.27 -1.52 26.67
C GLU A 177 -9.29 -2.06 25.24
N LEU A 178 -8.93 -3.34 25.07
CA LEU A 178 -8.82 -3.97 23.75
C LEU A 178 -10.20 -4.14 23.09
N ASP A 179 -11.24 -4.50 23.84
CA ASP A 179 -12.61 -4.60 23.33
C ASP A 179 -13.19 -3.23 22.96
N SER A 180 -12.93 -2.21 23.79
CA SER A 180 -13.29 -0.82 23.48
C SER A 180 -12.58 -0.31 22.23
N PHE A 181 -11.35 -0.77 21.98
CA PHE A 181 -10.59 -0.42 20.78
C PHE A 181 -11.11 -1.15 19.52
N VAL A 182 -11.33 -2.47 19.61
CA VAL A 182 -11.88 -3.28 18.51
C VAL A 182 -13.28 -2.81 18.11
N ARG A 183 -14.15 -2.50 19.07
CA ARG A 183 -15.49 -1.91 18.80
C ARG A 183 -15.39 -0.54 18.12
N ARG A 184 -14.39 0.28 18.48
CA ARG A 184 -14.12 1.58 17.82
C ARG A 184 -13.63 1.41 16.38
N LEU A 185 -12.75 0.43 16.11
CA LEU A 185 -12.34 0.10 14.74
C LEU A 185 -13.51 -0.37 13.88
N ALA A 186 -14.37 -1.26 14.42
CA ALA A 186 -15.57 -1.72 13.72
C ALA A 186 -16.49 -0.55 13.33
N TYR A 187 -16.74 0.37 14.28
CA TYR A 187 -17.54 1.57 14.04
C TYR A 187 -16.93 2.49 12.97
N ARG A 188 -15.61 2.73 12.99
CA ARG A 188 -14.93 3.53 11.94
C ARG A 188 -15.02 2.89 10.57
N ALA A 189 -15.07 1.56 10.49
CA ALA A 189 -15.28 0.80 9.25
C ALA A 189 -16.78 0.62 8.88
N THR A 190 -17.69 1.35 9.54
CA THR A 190 -19.16 1.27 9.38
C THR A 190 -19.79 -0.09 9.66
N GLN A 191 -19.07 -0.96 10.38
CA GLN A 191 -19.53 -2.29 10.79
C GLN A 191 -20.00 -2.30 12.25
N GLN A 192 -20.70 -3.38 12.62
CA GLN A 192 -21.08 -3.68 14.00
C GLN A 192 -20.54 -5.06 14.38
N ILE A 193 -19.77 -5.11 15.47
CA ILE A 193 -19.21 -6.33 16.05
C ILE A 193 -19.87 -6.60 17.41
N THR A 194 -20.37 -7.82 17.63
CA THR A 194 -21.20 -8.18 18.79
C THR A 194 -20.92 -9.61 19.24
N VAL A 195 -21.40 -10.01 20.42
CA VAL A 195 -21.31 -11.40 20.93
C VAL A 195 -21.87 -12.41 19.90
N ALA A 196 -22.94 -12.04 19.19
CA ALA A 196 -23.59 -12.87 18.17
C ALA A 196 -22.93 -12.78 16.78
N ARG A 197 -22.13 -11.74 16.50
CA ARG A 197 -21.27 -11.61 15.32
C ARG A 197 -19.86 -11.21 15.77
N PRO A 198 -19.08 -12.15 16.34
CA PRO A 198 -17.79 -11.86 16.95
C PRO A 198 -16.63 -11.78 15.95
N ILE A 199 -16.90 -11.92 14.64
CA ILE A 199 -15.94 -11.76 13.54
C ILE A 199 -16.50 -10.72 12.56
N VAL A 200 -15.68 -9.71 12.23
CA VAL A 200 -16.04 -8.62 11.32
C VAL A 200 -14.87 -8.26 10.41
N GLU A 201 -15.14 -8.17 9.12
CA GLU A 201 -14.25 -7.61 8.11
C GLU A 201 -14.79 -6.27 7.60
N GLY A 202 -13.91 -5.38 7.16
CA GLY A 202 -14.29 -4.08 6.63
C GLY A 202 -13.12 -3.25 6.10
N SER A 203 -13.39 -1.98 5.79
CA SER A 203 -12.38 -0.99 5.42
C SER A 203 -12.53 0.27 6.27
N LEU A 204 -11.43 0.78 6.79
CA LEU A 204 -11.37 2.08 7.48
C LEU A 204 -11.56 3.25 6.50
N PRO A 205 -11.83 4.49 6.96
CA PRO A 205 -12.05 5.64 6.08
C PRO A 205 -10.90 5.96 5.12
N GLU A 206 -9.66 5.59 5.47
CA GLU A 206 -8.46 5.72 4.63
C GLU A 206 -8.35 4.59 3.57
N GLY A 207 -9.30 3.65 3.56
CA GLY A 207 -9.35 2.47 2.69
C GLY A 207 -8.68 1.22 3.27
N PHE A 208 -7.94 1.33 4.38
CA PHE A 208 -7.19 0.21 4.97
C PHE A 208 -8.12 -0.94 5.37
N ARG A 209 -7.80 -2.17 4.95
CA ARG A 209 -8.55 -3.38 5.32
C ARG A 209 -8.43 -3.65 6.81
N ILE A 210 -9.51 -4.11 7.43
CA ILE A 210 -9.47 -4.67 8.79
C ILE A 210 -10.16 -6.02 8.84
N HIS A 211 -9.58 -6.91 9.65
CA HIS A 211 -10.21 -8.13 10.16
C HIS A 211 -10.18 -8.05 11.69
N LEU A 212 -11.34 -8.18 12.32
CA LEU A 212 -11.55 -8.02 13.76
C LEU A 212 -12.17 -9.28 14.35
N THR A 213 -11.71 -9.70 15.52
CA THR A 213 -12.41 -10.72 16.32
C THR A 213 -12.61 -10.28 17.76
N LEU A 214 -13.69 -10.73 18.38
CA LEU A 214 -13.88 -10.64 19.84
C LEU A 214 -13.39 -11.90 20.57
N SER A 215 -13.28 -11.82 21.90
CA SER A 215 -12.75 -12.89 22.75
C SER A 215 -13.59 -14.17 22.79
N GLU A 216 -14.88 -14.11 22.42
CA GLU A 216 -15.76 -15.27 22.28
C GLU A 216 -15.22 -16.31 21.27
N VAL A 217 -14.37 -15.88 20.31
CA VAL A 217 -13.68 -16.76 19.35
C VAL A 217 -12.16 -16.73 19.48
N SER A 218 -11.59 -15.97 20.42
CA SER A 218 -10.14 -15.81 20.62
C SER A 218 -9.73 -15.97 22.08
N ARG A 219 -8.97 -17.04 22.36
CA ARG A 219 -8.53 -17.43 23.72
C ARG A 219 -7.54 -16.47 24.39
N ARG A 220 -7.02 -15.46 23.67
CA ARG A 220 -6.06 -14.47 24.21
C ARG A 220 -6.70 -13.09 24.44
N GLY A 221 -8.03 -13.02 24.39
CA GLY A 221 -8.75 -11.75 24.23
C GLY A 221 -8.97 -11.42 22.77
N SER A 222 -9.65 -10.31 22.51
CA SER A 222 -10.01 -9.85 21.17
C SER A 222 -8.79 -9.56 20.29
N THR A 223 -8.95 -9.61 18.97
CA THR A 223 -7.83 -9.41 18.03
C THR A 223 -8.20 -8.45 16.92
N PHE A 224 -7.18 -7.83 16.31
CA PHE A 224 -7.32 -7.09 15.08
C PHE A 224 -6.09 -7.29 14.18
N THR A 225 -6.35 -7.32 12.87
CA THR A 225 -5.34 -7.16 11.82
C THR A 225 -5.77 -6.00 10.94
N ILE A 226 -4.89 -5.01 10.76
CA ILE A 226 -5.08 -3.87 9.86
C ILE A 226 -4.04 -3.97 8.75
N ARG A 227 -4.51 -4.08 7.49
CA ARG A 227 -3.65 -4.09 6.32
C ARG A 227 -3.76 -2.75 5.59
N LYS A 228 -2.67 -2.00 5.65
CA LYS A 228 -2.56 -0.64 5.12
C LYS A 228 -2.21 -0.66 3.64
N TYR A 229 -2.48 0.47 2.99
CA TYR A 229 -1.98 0.76 1.65
C TYR A 229 -0.98 1.90 1.72
N ARG A 230 -0.02 1.91 0.80
CA ARG A 230 0.89 3.05 0.64
C ARG A 230 0.11 4.24 0.10
N ALA A 231 0.37 5.43 0.64
CA ALA A 231 -0.24 6.67 0.15
C ALA A 231 0.15 6.95 -1.32
N GLU A 232 1.39 6.62 -1.69
CA GLU A 232 1.87 6.63 -3.07
C GLU A 232 2.09 5.19 -3.55
N PRO A 233 1.50 4.77 -4.69
CA PRO A 233 1.80 3.49 -5.30
C PRO A 233 3.17 3.51 -5.98
N PHE A 234 3.85 2.37 -6.02
CA PHE A 234 5.09 2.23 -6.79
C PHE A 234 4.85 2.49 -8.28
N THR A 235 5.73 3.27 -8.90
CA THR A 235 5.70 3.49 -10.35
C THR A 235 6.41 2.37 -11.12
N ILE A 236 6.20 2.33 -12.43
CA ILE A 236 7.01 1.49 -13.32
C ILE A 236 8.52 1.81 -13.21
N VAL A 237 8.88 3.06 -12.87
CA VAL A 237 10.27 3.47 -12.67
C VAL A 237 10.86 2.89 -11.39
N ASP A 238 10.09 2.76 -10.31
CA ASP A 238 10.51 2.02 -9.11
C ASP A 238 10.65 0.52 -9.37
N LEU A 239 9.73 -0.08 -10.14
CA LEU A 239 9.83 -1.49 -10.51
C LEU A 239 11.07 -1.77 -11.36
N ILE A 240 11.43 -0.86 -12.27
CA ILE A 240 12.71 -0.89 -13.02
C ILE A 240 13.91 -0.74 -12.07
N ASP A 241 13.87 0.22 -11.13
CA ASP A 241 14.97 0.51 -10.20
C ASP A 241 15.25 -0.64 -9.22
N TYR A 242 14.22 -1.35 -8.78
CA TYR A 242 14.37 -2.58 -7.99
C TYR A 242 14.77 -3.80 -8.82
N GLY A 243 14.89 -3.66 -10.15
CA GLY A 243 15.13 -4.75 -11.08
C GLY A 243 13.96 -5.74 -11.19
N THR A 244 12.74 -5.35 -10.83
CA THR A 244 11.54 -6.21 -10.92
C THR A 244 11.20 -6.55 -12.37
N ILE A 245 11.49 -5.63 -13.27
CA ILE A 245 11.24 -5.70 -14.71
C ILE A 245 12.33 -4.91 -15.45
N SER A 246 12.69 -5.29 -16.68
CA SER A 246 13.62 -4.51 -17.49
C SER A 246 12.94 -3.26 -18.09
N PRO A 247 13.69 -2.19 -18.42
CA PRO A 247 13.15 -1.04 -19.16
C PRO A 247 12.52 -1.42 -20.50
N GLU A 248 13.06 -2.44 -21.18
CA GLU A 248 12.56 -2.99 -22.44
C GLU A 248 11.19 -3.66 -22.26
N MET A 249 11.05 -4.54 -21.25
CA MET A 249 9.77 -5.16 -20.90
C MET A 249 8.72 -4.11 -20.46
N ALA A 250 9.15 -3.06 -19.76
CA ALA A 250 8.28 -1.93 -19.40
C ALA A 250 7.84 -1.11 -20.63
N ALA A 251 8.74 -0.88 -21.59
CA ALA A 251 8.41 -0.26 -22.89
C ALA A 251 7.46 -1.13 -23.72
N TYR A 252 7.60 -2.45 -23.64
CA TYR A 252 6.69 -3.42 -24.24
C TYR A 252 5.29 -3.37 -23.60
N PHE A 253 5.18 -3.29 -22.27
CA PHE A 253 3.89 -3.08 -21.60
C PHE A 253 3.25 -1.74 -21.97
N TRP A 254 4.04 -0.67 -22.11
CA TRP A 254 3.54 0.60 -22.62
C TRP A 254 2.98 0.43 -24.04
N LEU A 255 3.70 -0.22 -24.95
CA LEU A 255 3.22 -0.54 -26.30
C LEU A 255 1.90 -1.34 -26.30
N LEU A 256 1.78 -2.37 -25.47
CA LEU A 256 0.54 -3.15 -25.32
C LEU A 256 -0.64 -2.26 -24.88
N ILE A 257 -0.45 -1.54 -23.77
CA ILE A 257 -1.54 -0.85 -23.05
C ILE A 257 -1.98 0.43 -23.78
N GLU A 258 -1.09 1.07 -24.52
CA GLU A 258 -1.44 2.17 -25.40
C GLU A 258 -2.29 1.72 -26.60
N ASN A 259 -2.12 0.47 -27.04
CA ASN A 259 -2.81 -0.14 -28.19
C ASN A 259 -4.01 -1.02 -27.78
N VAL A 260 -4.63 -0.72 -26.63
CA VAL A 260 -5.87 -1.37 -26.14
C VAL A 260 -5.70 -2.90 -25.98
N ARG A 261 -4.46 -3.37 -25.79
CA ARG A 261 -4.18 -4.79 -25.51
C ARG A 261 -4.37 -5.11 -24.04
N SER A 262 -4.57 -6.39 -23.77
CA SER A 262 -4.92 -6.91 -22.46
C SER A 262 -3.74 -7.65 -21.81
N ALA A 263 -3.60 -7.54 -20.48
CA ALA A 263 -2.49 -8.16 -19.75
C ALA A 263 -2.86 -8.60 -18.32
N MET A 264 -2.43 -9.79 -17.94
CA MET A 264 -2.71 -10.42 -16.66
C MET A 264 -1.42 -10.62 -15.85
N MET A 265 -1.42 -10.15 -14.60
CA MET A 265 -0.30 -10.35 -13.68
C MET A 265 -0.55 -11.60 -12.85
N ALA A 266 0.25 -12.64 -13.07
CA ALA A 266 0.18 -13.91 -12.36
C ALA A 266 1.27 -13.99 -11.27
N GLY A 267 1.04 -14.82 -10.26
CA GLY A 267 2.01 -15.13 -9.20
C GLY A 267 1.35 -15.60 -7.90
N PRO A 268 2.15 -16.08 -6.92
CA PRO A 268 1.65 -16.41 -5.59
C PRO A 268 1.32 -15.13 -4.80
N THR A 269 0.71 -15.28 -3.62
CA THR A 269 0.48 -14.18 -2.67
C THR A 269 1.78 -13.41 -2.35
N ALA A 270 1.67 -12.09 -2.15
CA ALA A 270 2.79 -11.16 -1.87
C ALA A 270 3.91 -11.05 -2.94
N SER A 271 3.77 -11.72 -4.10
CA SER A 271 4.70 -11.62 -5.25
C SER A 271 4.79 -10.24 -5.90
N GLY A 272 3.78 -9.37 -5.70
CA GLY A 272 3.71 -8.01 -6.25
C GLY A 272 2.69 -7.81 -7.39
N LYS A 273 1.76 -8.75 -7.61
CA LYS A 273 0.79 -8.69 -8.72
C LYS A 273 0.06 -7.34 -8.86
N THR A 274 -0.65 -6.89 -7.80
CA THR A 274 -1.40 -5.62 -7.84
C THR A 274 -0.48 -4.41 -7.99
N THR A 275 0.74 -4.48 -7.46
CA THR A 275 1.76 -3.45 -7.64
C THR A 275 2.16 -3.30 -9.10
N MET A 276 2.46 -4.42 -9.77
CA MET A 276 2.78 -4.46 -11.19
C MET A 276 1.59 -4.00 -12.04
N LEU A 277 0.38 -4.47 -11.71
CA LEU A 277 -0.87 -4.06 -12.36
C LEU A 277 -1.05 -2.53 -12.31
N ASN A 278 -0.96 -1.92 -11.12
CA ASN A 278 -1.12 -0.48 -10.96
C ASN A 278 0.01 0.31 -11.65
N ALA A 279 1.23 -0.21 -11.61
CA ALA A 279 2.40 0.41 -12.24
C ALA A 279 2.34 0.40 -13.78
N VAL A 280 1.76 -0.62 -14.42
CA VAL A 280 1.56 -0.61 -15.89
C VAL A 280 0.28 0.09 -16.32
N ALA A 281 -0.73 0.17 -15.45
CA ALA A 281 -1.96 0.93 -15.72
C ALA A 281 -1.72 2.45 -15.94
N THR A 282 -0.58 2.99 -15.50
CA THR A 282 -0.18 4.38 -15.83
C THR A 282 0.08 4.60 -17.33
N PHE A 283 0.26 3.54 -18.12
CA PHE A 283 0.41 3.63 -19.59
C PHE A 283 -0.92 3.71 -20.34
N ILE A 284 -2.07 3.56 -19.67
CA ILE A 284 -3.38 3.81 -20.30
C ILE A 284 -3.46 5.28 -20.70
N LYS A 285 -3.97 5.57 -21.91
CA LYS A 285 -4.13 6.94 -22.43
C LYS A 285 -4.95 7.81 -21.46
N PRO A 286 -4.59 9.09 -21.21
CA PRO A 286 -5.25 9.91 -20.20
C PRO A 286 -6.70 10.25 -20.54
N GLU A 287 -7.09 10.23 -21.81
CA GLU A 287 -8.46 10.44 -22.28
C GLU A 287 -9.37 9.22 -22.06
N ALA A 288 -8.78 8.03 -21.90
CA ALA A 288 -9.51 6.76 -21.84
C ALA A 288 -10.38 6.64 -20.58
N LYS A 289 -11.57 6.08 -20.74
CA LYS A 289 -12.47 5.75 -19.63
C LYS A 289 -12.05 4.45 -18.97
N ILE A 290 -11.71 4.50 -17.69
CA ILE A 290 -11.29 3.34 -16.90
C ILE A 290 -12.35 2.98 -15.86
N VAL A 291 -12.68 1.70 -15.75
CA VAL A 291 -13.41 1.17 -14.58
C VAL A 291 -12.49 0.18 -13.85
N THR A 292 -12.17 0.45 -12.58
CA THR A 292 -11.54 -0.56 -11.71
C THR A 292 -12.60 -1.31 -10.91
N ILE A 293 -12.41 -2.61 -10.71
CA ILE A 293 -13.35 -3.50 -10.04
C ILE A 293 -12.57 -4.35 -9.04
N GLU A 294 -12.79 -4.10 -7.76
CA GLU A 294 -11.95 -4.60 -6.68
C GLU A 294 -12.78 -5.07 -5.49
N GLU A 295 -12.29 -6.06 -4.74
CA GLU A 295 -12.94 -6.43 -3.47
C GLU A 295 -12.55 -5.50 -2.32
N THR A 296 -11.50 -4.69 -2.52
CA THR A 296 -11.10 -3.58 -1.65
C THR A 296 -10.11 -2.72 -2.45
N PRO A 297 -10.18 -1.38 -2.40
CA PRO A 297 -9.46 -0.54 -3.36
C PRO A 297 -7.95 -0.47 -3.09
N GLU A 298 -7.19 -1.35 -3.74
CA GLU A 298 -5.72 -1.34 -3.80
C GLU A 298 -5.20 -0.41 -4.91
N LEU A 299 -5.93 -0.28 -6.02
CA LEU A 299 -5.52 0.50 -7.18
C LEU A 299 -5.66 2.00 -6.94
N ARG A 300 -4.76 2.77 -7.57
CA ARG A 300 -4.70 4.24 -7.52
C ARG A 300 -4.20 4.71 -8.86
N LEU A 301 -5.09 5.30 -9.67
CA LEU A 301 -4.81 5.75 -11.04
C LEU A 301 -4.77 7.29 -11.12
N PRO A 302 -3.98 7.87 -12.05
CA PRO A 302 -3.89 9.31 -12.24
C PRO A 302 -5.00 9.87 -13.15
N HIS A 303 -5.88 9.00 -13.68
CA HIS A 303 -6.87 9.32 -14.71
C HIS A 303 -8.10 10.00 -14.12
N GLU A 304 -8.53 11.08 -14.76
CA GLU A 304 -9.73 11.84 -14.37
C GLU A 304 -11.01 11.08 -14.74
N ASN A 305 -11.02 10.40 -15.89
CA ASN A 305 -12.12 9.57 -16.40
C ASN A 305 -12.09 8.14 -15.80
N TRP A 306 -11.92 8.04 -14.47
CA TRP A 306 -11.82 6.77 -13.73
C TRP A 306 -13.01 6.58 -12.79
N ILE A 307 -13.64 5.40 -12.87
CA ILE A 307 -14.72 4.95 -11.98
C ILE A 307 -14.20 3.78 -11.13
N PRO A 308 -13.87 4.00 -9.85
CA PRO A 308 -13.53 2.93 -8.92
C PRO A 308 -14.79 2.24 -8.39
N MET A 309 -14.93 0.94 -8.66
CA MET A 309 -16.04 0.10 -8.19
C MET A 309 -15.52 -0.94 -7.19
N VAL A 310 -16.15 -1.02 -6.02
CA VAL A 310 -15.78 -1.92 -4.92
C VAL A 310 -16.95 -2.82 -4.55
N THR A 311 -16.68 -4.09 -4.23
CA THR A 311 -17.74 -5.03 -3.81
C THR A 311 -18.43 -4.60 -2.52
N ARG A 312 -19.67 -5.05 -2.34
CA ARG A 312 -20.44 -4.84 -1.11
C ARG A 312 -20.97 -6.19 -0.60
N PRO A 313 -20.26 -6.88 0.31
CA PRO A 313 -20.78 -8.09 0.93
C PRO A 313 -22.04 -7.78 1.76
N ALA A 314 -23.00 -8.71 1.78
CA ALA A 314 -24.21 -8.57 2.58
C ALA A 314 -24.06 -9.29 3.93
N PHE A 315 -24.11 -8.52 5.02
CA PHE A 315 -24.05 -9.04 6.39
C PHE A 315 -25.30 -8.74 7.23
N GLN A 316 -26.34 -8.15 6.62
CA GLN A 316 -27.57 -7.73 7.28
C GLN A 316 -28.78 -8.11 6.43
N PRO A 317 -29.89 -8.61 7.01
CA PRO A 317 -31.12 -8.87 6.27
C PRO A 317 -31.61 -7.63 5.52
N GLY A 318 -31.98 -7.80 4.25
CA GLY A 318 -32.43 -6.71 3.37
C GLY A 318 -31.31 -5.92 2.67
N VAL A 319 -30.03 -6.13 3.01
CA VAL A 319 -28.91 -5.59 2.22
C VAL A 319 -28.61 -6.53 1.07
N GLN A 320 -28.66 -6.02 -0.17
CA GLN A 320 -28.26 -6.80 -1.35
C GLN A 320 -26.73 -6.92 -1.43
N GLU A 321 -26.23 -8.14 -1.63
CA GLU A 321 -24.82 -8.40 -1.95
C GLU A 321 -24.50 -7.92 -3.38
N VAL A 322 -23.29 -7.38 -3.57
CA VAL A 322 -22.80 -6.94 -4.88
C VAL A 322 -21.38 -7.46 -5.07
N GLY A 323 -21.24 -8.54 -5.84
CA GLY A 323 -19.96 -9.20 -6.12
C GLY A 323 -19.23 -8.61 -7.32
N LEU A 324 -17.99 -9.08 -7.58
CA LEU A 324 -17.19 -8.66 -8.73
C LEU A 324 -17.95 -8.84 -10.06
N PHE A 325 -18.70 -9.92 -10.19
CA PHE A 325 -19.55 -10.27 -11.33
C PHE A 325 -20.64 -9.23 -11.62
N ASP A 326 -21.31 -8.72 -10.58
CA ASP A 326 -22.36 -7.71 -10.70
C ASP A 326 -21.79 -6.35 -11.10
N LEU A 327 -20.68 -5.97 -10.47
CA LEU A 327 -19.96 -4.74 -10.81
C LEU A 327 -19.46 -4.78 -12.26
N LEU A 328 -18.97 -5.92 -12.73
CA LEU A 328 -18.43 -6.10 -14.07
C LEU A 328 -19.53 -6.12 -15.15
N LYS A 329 -20.68 -6.74 -14.87
CA LYS A 329 -21.90 -6.60 -15.69
C LYS A 329 -22.40 -5.15 -15.75
N SER A 330 -22.26 -4.40 -14.66
CA SER A 330 -22.59 -2.97 -14.61
C SER A 330 -21.60 -2.13 -15.41
N ALA A 331 -20.29 -2.38 -15.25
CA ALA A 331 -19.21 -1.68 -15.94
C ALA A 331 -19.35 -1.74 -17.47
N LEU A 332 -19.71 -2.89 -18.03
CA LEU A 332 -19.97 -3.06 -19.47
C LEU A 332 -21.03 -2.08 -20.02
N ARG A 333 -22.03 -1.69 -19.21
CA ARG A 333 -23.05 -0.70 -19.60
C ARG A 333 -22.55 0.74 -19.55
N GLN A 334 -21.39 0.99 -18.94
CA GLN A 334 -20.78 2.31 -18.83
C GLN A 334 -19.89 2.65 -20.03
N ARG A 335 -19.68 1.70 -20.96
CA ARG A 335 -18.79 1.80 -22.14
C ARG A 335 -17.39 2.34 -21.78
N PRO A 336 -16.62 1.64 -20.92
CA PRO A 336 -15.22 1.97 -20.70
C PRO A 336 -14.36 1.66 -21.93
N ASP A 337 -13.17 2.24 -21.98
CA ASP A 337 -12.10 1.81 -22.89
C ASP A 337 -11.22 0.75 -22.23
N TYR A 338 -11.05 0.84 -20.90
CA TYR A 338 -10.30 -0.11 -20.07
C TYR A 338 -11.08 -0.60 -18.85
N ILE A 339 -11.10 -1.93 -18.64
CA ILE A 339 -11.64 -2.58 -17.44
C ILE A 339 -10.48 -3.23 -16.66
N ILE A 340 -10.37 -2.92 -15.38
CA ILE A 340 -9.30 -3.48 -14.53
C ILE A 340 -9.91 -4.26 -13.36
N VAL A 341 -9.62 -5.55 -13.25
CA VAL A 341 -10.12 -6.41 -12.16
C VAL A 341 -8.99 -6.76 -11.19
N GLY A 342 -9.12 -6.38 -9.93
CA GLY A 342 -8.04 -6.46 -8.93
C GLY A 342 -7.39 -7.84 -8.79
N GLU A 343 -8.20 -8.88 -8.56
CA GLU A 343 -7.81 -10.29 -8.75
C GLU A 343 -9.02 -11.07 -9.25
N ILE A 344 -8.83 -11.93 -10.25
CA ILE A 344 -9.86 -12.83 -10.77
C ILE A 344 -9.78 -14.16 -10.00
N ARG A 345 -10.90 -14.56 -9.41
CA ARG A 345 -11.04 -15.75 -8.55
C ARG A 345 -12.31 -16.58 -8.78
N GLY A 346 -13.33 -16.07 -9.49
CA GLY A 346 -14.63 -16.71 -9.70
C GLY A 346 -15.34 -16.32 -10.99
N GLU A 347 -16.68 -16.30 -10.96
CA GLU A 347 -17.57 -16.18 -12.12
C GLU A 347 -17.42 -14.84 -12.89
N GLU A 348 -16.80 -13.83 -12.29
CA GLU A 348 -16.39 -12.60 -12.99
C GLU A 348 -15.40 -12.88 -14.13
N ALA A 349 -14.63 -13.98 -14.06
CA ALA A 349 -13.68 -14.40 -15.09
C ALA A 349 -14.34 -14.48 -16.47
N TYR A 350 -15.45 -15.22 -16.61
CA TYR A 350 -16.19 -15.34 -17.86
C TYR A 350 -16.62 -13.97 -18.41
N THR A 351 -17.12 -13.08 -17.55
CA THR A 351 -17.60 -11.75 -17.96
C THR A 351 -16.43 -10.83 -18.35
N PHE A 352 -15.25 -10.98 -17.73
CA PHE A 352 -14.04 -10.24 -18.08
C PHE A 352 -13.52 -10.66 -19.44
N PHE A 353 -13.44 -11.97 -19.71
CA PHE A 353 -13.02 -12.48 -21.01
C PHE A 353 -14.02 -12.15 -22.13
N GLN A 354 -15.32 -12.09 -21.83
CA GLN A 354 -16.33 -11.53 -22.75
C GLN A 354 -16.13 -10.03 -23.02
N ALA A 355 -15.73 -9.24 -22.01
CA ALA A 355 -15.44 -7.82 -22.20
C ALA A 355 -14.27 -7.60 -23.18
N LEU A 356 -13.19 -8.38 -23.02
CA LEU A 356 -12.05 -8.39 -23.94
C LEU A 356 -12.46 -8.81 -25.36
N ALA A 357 -13.30 -9.84 -25.49
CA ALA A 357 -13.80 -10.34 -26.78
C ALA A 357 -14.59 -9.30 -27.59
N VAL A 358 -15.27 -8.36 -26.93
CA VAL A 358 -15.99 -7.24 -27.59
C VAL A 358 -15.15 -5.96 -27.70
N GLY A 359 -13.83 -6.05 -27.49
CA GLY A 359 -12.88 -4.98 -27.82
C GLY A 359 -12.51 -4.02 -26.68
N HIS A 360 -12.87 -4.31 -25.42
CA HIS A 360 -12.37 -3.54 -24.28
C HIS A 360 -10.89 -3.87 -24.04
N GLY A 361 -10.07 -2.86 -23.74
CA GLY A 361 -8.79 -3.10 -23.08
C GLY A 361 -9.05 -3.66 -21.68
N GLY A 362 -8.19 -4.56 -21.20
CA GLY A 362 -8.39 -5.07 -19.84
C GLY A 362 -7.15 -5.62 -19.16
N LEU A 363 -7.03 -5.30 -17.88
CA LEU A 363 -5.90 -5.67 -17.04
C LEU A 363 -6.40 -6.39 -15.78
N CYS A 364 -5.69 -7.39 -15.28
CA CYS A 364 -6.10 -8.07 -14.05
C CYS A 364 -4.94 -8.78 -13.35
N THR A 365 -5.21 -9.39 -12.19
CA THR A 365 -4.30 -10.36 -11.58
C THR A 365 -4.94 -11.74 -11.37
N ILE A 366 -4.11 -12.78 -11.26
CA ILE A 366 -4.54 -14.16 -10.95
C ILE A 366 -3.52 -14.85 -10.03
N HIS A 367 -3.98 -15.73 -9.14
CA HIS A 367 -3.08 -16.61 -8.36
C HIS A 367 -2.66 -17.86 -9.16
N ALA A 368 -1.60 -17.76 -9.97
CA ALA A 368 -1.02 -18.87 -10.73
C ALA A 368 0.52 -18.78 -10.82
N GLU A 369 1.21 -19.93 -10.95
CA GLU A 369 2.68 -19.99 -11.00
C GLU A 369 3.28 -20.49 -12.33
N SER A 370 2.45 -20.91 -13.28
CA SER A 370 2.82 -21.21 -14.67
C SER A 370 1.64 -20.91 -15.60
N ILE A 371 1.88 -20.93 -16.91
CA ILE A 371 0.84 -20.80 -17.93
C ILE A 371 -0.23 -21.90 -17.79
N ASP A 372 0.17 -23.15 -17.60
CA ASP A 372 -0.75 -24.29 -17.41
C ASP A 372 -1.60 -24.13 -16.16
N ALA A 373 -1.01 -23.62 -15.08
CA ALA A 373 -1.72 -23.35 -13.84
C ALA A 373 -2.71 -22.18 -13.97
N ALA A 374 -2.41 -21.18 -14.81
CA ALA A 374 -3.32 -20.07 -15.10
C ALA A 374 -4.49 -20.54 -15.98
N VAL A 375 -4.19 -21.22 -17.10
CA VAL A 375 -5.18 -21.77 -18.03
C VAL A 375 -6.11 -22.76 -17.34
N LYS A 376 -5.56 -23.73 -16.60
CA LYS A 376 -6.36 -24.72 -15.87
C LYS A 376 -7.29 -24.06 -14.84
N ARG A 377 -6.83 -23.01 -14.14
CA ARG A 377 -7.69 -22.26 -13.19
C ARG A 377 -8.84 -21.56 -13.90
N LEU A 378 -8.56 -20.87 -15.02
CA LEU A 378 -9.58 -20.19 -15.83
C LEU A 378 -10.64 -21.16 -16.36
N GLU A 379 -10.23 -22.34 -16.81
CA GLU A 379 -11.14 -23.36 -17.35
C GLU A 379 -11.95 -24.10 -16.28
N THR A 380 -11.45 -24.20 -15.05
CA THR A 380 -12.17 -24.84 -13.94
C THR A 380 -13.18 -23.91 -13.27
N LYS A 381 -14.28 -24.49 -12.75
CA LYS A 381 -15.15 -23.79 -11.80
C LYS A 381 -14.36 -23.37 -10.55
N PRO A 382 -14.63 -22.17 -9.98
CA PRO A 382 -15.73 -21.25 -10.30
C PRO A 382 -15.49 -20.26 -11.46
N MET A 383 -14.37 -20.33 -12.20
CA MET A 383 -14.10 -19.39 -13.31
C MET A 383 -14.82 -19.79 -14.62
N ASP A 384 -14.81 -21.09 -14.95
CA ASP A 384 -15.57 -21.72 -16.05
C ASP A 384 -15.44 -21.01 -17.42
N VAL A 385 -14.26 -20.43 -17.70
CA VAL A 385 -13.97 -19.68 -18.94
C VAL A 385 -13.77 -20.65 -20.10
N PRO A 386 -14.56 -20.58 -21.18
CA PRO A 386 -14.35 -21.42 -22.36
C PRO A 386 -12.98 -21.15 -22.99
N ARG A 387 -12.23 -22.20 -23.30
CA ARG A 387 -10.88 -22.13 -23.91
C ARG A 387 -10.80 -21.20 -25.12
N GLY A 388 -11.87 -21.13 -25.93
CA GLY A 388 -12.00 -20.21 -27.08
C GLY A 388 -11.88 -18.72 -26.74
N LEU A 389 -12.15 -18.31 -25.50
CA LEU A 389 -11.97 -16.92 -25.05
C LEU A 389 -10.57 -16.65 -24.48
N ILE A 390 -9.81 -17.66 -24.09
CA ILE A 390 -8.50 -17.46 -23.41
C ILE A 390 -7.52 -16.63 -24.26
N PRO A 391 -7.43 -16.75 -25.60
CA PRO A 391 -6.62 -15.85 -26.44
C PRO A 391 -6.97 -14.35 -26.36
N MET A 392 -8.08 -13.97 -25.73
CA MET A 392 -8.41 -12.57 -25.50
C MET A 392 -7.55 -11.89 -24.42
N ILE A 393 -6.85 -12.64 -23.55
CA ILE A 393 -5.79 -12.09 -22.69
C ILE A 393 -4.44 -12.17 -23.43
N ASN A 394 -3.88 -11.03 -23.85
CA ASN A 394 -2.80 -11.03 -24.85
C ASN A 394 -1.42 -11.36 -24.24
N ALA A 395 -1.18 -10.97 -22.98
CA ALA A 395 0.07 -11.26 -22.27
C ALA A 395 -0.14 -11.64 -20.79
N LEU A 396 0.65 -12.58 -20.28
CA LEU A 396 0.75 -12.97 -18.88
C LEU A 396 2.16 -12.70 -18.35
N ALA A 397 2.29 -11.84 -17.34
CA ALA A 397 3.53 -11.68 -16.58
C ALA A 397 3.49 -12.54 -15.32
N PHE A 398 4.46 -13.43 -15.14
CA PHE A 398 4.56 -14.27 -13.95
C PHE A 398 5.57 -13.68 -12.95
N LEU A 399 5.08 -13.27 -11.77
CA LEU A 399 5.89 -12.65 -10.72
C LEU A 399 6.24 -13.65 -9.62
N LYS A 400 7.49 -13.63 -9.15
CA LYS A 400 7.93 -14.36 -7.95
C LYS A 400 8.70 -13.46 -6.97
N ARG A 401 8.51 -13.74 -5.68
CA ARG A 401 9.37 -13.26 -4.58
C ARG A 401 10.59 -14.18 -4.55
N VAL A 402 11.78 -13.62 -4.72
CA VAL A 402 13.05 -14.35 -4.81
C VAL A 402 14.07 -13.75 -3.83
N ARG A 403 15.13 -14.50 -3.51
CA ARG A 403 16.24 -14.00 -2.69
C ARG A 403 17.46 -13.77 -3.58
N VAL A 404 17.91 -12.52 -3.68
CA VAL A 404 19.07 -12.10 -4.46
C VAL A 404 20.16 -11.67 -3.47
N GLY A 405 21.12 -12.58 -3.25
CA GLY A 405 22.10 -12.45 -2.16
C GLY A 405 21.41 -12.40 -0.79
N GLU A 406 21.72 -11.37 -0.01
CA GLU A 406 21.07 -11.17 1.30
C GLU A 406 19.64 -10.64 1.20
N ARG A 407 19.26 -10.02 0.07
CA ARG A 407 18.02 -9.23 -0.06
C ARG A 407 16.87 -10.04 -0.64
N ILE A 408 15.67 -9.72 -0.20
CA ILE A 408 14.43 -10.20 -0.80
C ILE A 408 14.04 -9.24 -1.92
N ALA A 409 13.78 -9.79 -3.10
CA ALA A 409 13.42 -9.07 -4.31
C ALA A 409 12.15 -9.66 -4.93
N ARG A 410 11.57 -8.94 -5.90
CA ARG A 410 10.47 -9.42 -6.75
C ARG A 410 10.95 -9.36 -8.19
N ARG A 411 10.54 -10.33 -9.02
CA ARG A 411 10.95 -10.43 -10.43
C ARG A 411 9.77 -10.92 -11.28
N VAL A 412 9.58 -10.33 -12.46
CA VAL A 412 8.79 -10.94 -13.54
C VAL A 412 9.67 -12.04 -14.15
N PHE A 413 9.53 -13.28 -13.66
CA PHE A 413 10.45 -14.35 -14.07
C PHE A 413 10.18 -14.85 -15.50
N GLU A 414 8.95 -14.65 -15.98
CA GLU A 414 8.52 -14.98 -17.34
C GLU A 414 7.44 -14.01 -17.82
N LEU A 415 7.46 -13.67 -19.11
CA LEU A 415 6.42 -12.92 -19.80
C LEU A 415 5.99 -13.70 -21.05
N VAL A 416 4.78 -14.25 -21.00
CA VAL A 416 4.20 -15.14 -22.00
C VAL A 416 3.14 -14.39 -22.79
N GLU A 417 3.21 -14.45 -24.11
CA GLU A 417 2.16 -14.00 -25.03
C GLU A 417 1.21 -15.16 -25.34
N ILE A 418 -0.10 -14.90 -25.43
CA ILE A 418 -1.02 -15.88 -26.00
C ILE A 418 -1.20 -15.60 -27.49
N VAL A 419 -0.77 -16.55 -28.32
CA VAL A 419 -0.84 -16.46 -29.77
C VAL A 419 -2.25 -16.83 -30.25
N GLY A 420 -2.81 -17.94 -29.78
CA GLY A 420 -4.15 -18.39 -30.20
C GLY A 420 -4.46 -19.81 -29.75
N LEU A 421 -5.40 -20.45 -30.44
CA LEU A 421 -5.60 -21.91 -30.35
C LEU A 421 -5.09 -22.57 -31.63
N ASP A 422 -4.47 -23.73 -31.49
CA ASP A 422 -4.14 -24.60 -32.62
C ASP A 422 -5.45 -25.09 -33.30
N PRO A 423 -5.63 -24.92 -34.63
CA PRO A 423 -6.88 -25.30 -35.30
C PRO A 423 -7.16 -26.81 -35.36
N ALA A 424 -6.16 -27.67 -35.12
CA ALA A 424 -6.28 -29.13 -35.20
C ALA A 424 -6.35 -29.80 -33.82
N THR A 425 -5.59 -29.33 -32.82
CA THR A 425 -5.61 -29.90 -31.46
C THR A 425 -6.51 -29.13 -30.48
N GLY A 426 -6.81 -27.86 -30.76
CA GLY A 426 -7.51 -26.98 -29.81
C GLY A 426 -6.67 -26.62 -28.58
N GLU A 427 -5.35 -26.83 -28.62
CA GLU A 427 -4.42 -26.45 -27.55
C GLU A 427 -4.04 -24.97 -27.65
N LEU A 428 -3.59 -24.41 -26.53
CA LEU A 428 -3.25 -22.99 -26.43
C LEU A 428 -1.83 -22.74 -26.96
N MET A 429 -1.72 -22.08 -28.10
CA MET A 429 -0.43 -21.61 -28.64
C MET A 429 0.04 -20.38 -27.86
N VAL A 430 1.24 -20.48 -27.27
CA VAL A 430 1.85 -19.41 -26.45
C VAL A 430 3.31 -19.17 -26.85
N ASN A 431 3.80 -17.95 -26.62
CA ASN A 431 5.19 -17.56 -26.87
C ASN A 431 5.78 -16.89 -25.62
N THR A 432 6.77 -17.51 -24.99
CA THR A 432 7.57 -16.85 -23.94
C THR A 432 8.44 -15.78 -24.58
N ALA A 433 8.02 -14.52 -24.53
CA ALA A 433 8.75 -13.38 -25.12
C ALA A 433 9.94 -12.96 -24.25
N TYR A 434 9.82 -13.02 -22.92
CA TYR A 434 10.92 -12.71 -22.00
C TYR A 434 11.01 -13.71 -20.86
N ARG A 435 12.23 -13.94 -20.37
CA ARG A 435 12.57 -14.83 -19.26
C ARG A 435 13.69 -14.24 -18.40
N TRP A 436 13.65 -14.50 -17.10
CA TRP A 436 14.70 -14.09 -16.16
C TRP A 436 15.75 -15.21 -15.98
N ASP A 437 17.02 -14.84 -15.88
CA ASP A 437 18.16 -15.71 -15.56
C ASP A 437 18.53 -15.52 -14.08
N PRO A 438 18.20 -16.47 -13.18
CA PRO A 438 18.46 -16.36 -11.75
C PRO A 438 19.95 -16.30 -11.40
N ALA A 439 20.83 -16.82 -12.26
CA ALA A 439 22.27 -16.85 -12.00
C ALA A 439 22.97 -15.51 -12.31
N LYS A 440 22.31 -14.64 -13.08
CA LYS A 440 22.82 -13.31 -13.48
C LYS A 440 21.98 -12.14 -12.99
N ASP A 441 20.81 -12.41 -12.40
CA ASP A 441 19.74 -11.45 -12.12
C ASP A 441 19.37 -10.58 -13.34
N ALA A 442 19.31 -11.21 -14.51
CA ALA A 442 19.16 -10.53 -15.80
C ALA A 442 17.92 -11.01 -16.57
N PHE A 443 17.30 -10.10 -17.31
CA PHE A 443 16.18 -10.43 -18.22
C PHE A 443 16.71 -10.69 -19.63
N ILE A 444 16.12 -11.69 -20.31
CA ILE A 444 16.49 -12.14 -21.64
C ILE A 444 15.22 -12.12 -22.51
N PHE A 445 15.22 -11.28 -23.55
CA PHE A 445 14.26 -11.39 -24.65
C PHE A 445 14.58 -12.65 -25.48
N THR A 446 13.58 -13.43 -25.84
CA THR A 446 13.77 -14.72 -26.53
C THR A 446 13.95 -14.60 -28.03
N GLY A 447 13.71 -13.42 -28.61
CA GLY A 447 13.98 -13.09 -30.01
C GLY A 447 12.73 -12.82 -30.86
N ARG A 448 11.52 -13.16 -30.38
CA ARG A 448 10.25 -12.90 -31.10
C ARG A 448 9.13 -12.44 -30.17
N SER A 449 8.29 -11.52 -30.68
CA SER A 449 7.04 -11.08 -30.06
C SER A 449 5.94 -11.07 -31.12
N TYR A 450 4.97 -11.98 -30.98
CA TYR A 450 3.78 -12.03 -31.83
C TYR A 450 2.82 -10.86 -31.53
N MET A 451 2.87 -10.27 -30.33
CA MET A 451 2.07 -9.10 -30.02
C MET A 451 2.61 -7.83 -30.67
N MET A 452 3.94 -7.70 -30.80
CA MET A 452 4.54 -6.61 -31.60
C MET A 452 4.19 -6.76 -33.09
N GLU A 453 4.24 -7.97 -33.65
CA GLU A 453 3.78 -8.23 -35.03
C GLU A 453 2.31 -7.78 -35.21
N ARG A 454 1.41 -8.22 -34.32
CA ARG A 454 -0.02 -7.81 -34.35
C ARG A 454 -0.26 -6.33 -34.15
N ILE A 455 0.57 -5.63 -33.38
CA ILE A 455 0.46 -4.17 -33.19
C ILE A 455 0.97 -3.45 -34.45
N ALA A 456 2.06 -3.90 -35.06
CA ALA A 456 2.59 -3.35 -36.31
C ALA A 456 1.53 -3.46 -37.43
N ASP A 457 0.93 -4.64 -37.61
CA ASP A 457 -0.19 -4.88 -38.54
C ASP A 457 -1.38 -3.94 -38.27
N SER A 458 -1.78 -3.79 -36.99
CA SER A 458 -2.93 -2.96 -36.59
C SER A 458 -2.68 -1.45 -36.77
N LEU A 459 -1.42 -1.02 -36.72
CA LEU A 459 -1.00 0.36 -36.94
C LEU A 459 -0.56 0.63 -38.40
N GLN A 460 -0.55 -0.40 -39.25
CA GLN A 460 -0.08 -0.35 -40.64
C GLN A 460 1.38 0.12 -40.79
N VAL A 461 2.24 -0.25 -39.84
CA VAL A 461 3.69 0.03 -39.84
C VAL A 461 4.50 -1.26 -39.91
N SER A 462 5.80 -1.15 -40.22
CA SER A 462 6.70 -2.31 -40.15
C SER A 462 7.05 -2.69 -38.71
N VAL A 463 7.43 -3.97 -38.52
CA VAL A 463 7.89 -4.48 -37.22
C VAL A 463 9.18 -3.79 -36.76
N GLU A 464 10.02 -3.28 -37.66
CA GLU A 464 11.24 -2.56 -37.28
C GLU A 464 10.96 -1.12 -36.84
N GLU A 465 10.02 -0.40 -37.48
CA GLU A 465 9.54 0.89 -36.98
C GLU A 465 8.93 0.76 -35.57
N LEU A 466 8.21 -0.34 -35.30
CA LEU A 466 7.68 -0.61 -33.96
C LEU A 466 8.79 -0.98 -32.95
N ARG A 467 9.90 -1.60 -33.39
CA ARG A 467 11.10 -1.83 -32.56
C ARG A 467 11.89 -0.55 -32.29
N GLU A 468 12.00 0.35 -33.26
CA GLU A 468 12.56 1.68 -33.02
C GLU A 468 11.73 2.46 -31.99
N GLU A 469 10.40 2.37 -32.10
CA GLU A 469 9.49 2.98 -31.15
C GLU A 469 9.55 2.32 -29.76
N LEU A 470 9.77 1.00 -29.66
CA LEU A 470 10.10 0.31 -28.41
C LEU A 470 11.40 0.88 -27.80
N ARG A 471 12.48 1.00 -28.60
CA ARG A 471 13.76 1.59 -28.18
C ARG A 471 13.60 3.05 -27.70
N ARG A 472 12.74 3.85 -28.36
CA ARG A 472 12.43 5.23 -27.93
C ARG A 472 11.77 5.27 -26.55
N ARG A 473 10.72 4.46 -26.33
CA ARG A 473 10.08 4.32 -25.00
C ARG A 473 11.05 3.82 -23.93
N GLU A 474 11.90 2.85 -24.26
CA GLU A 474 12.93 2.32 -23.36
C GLU A 474 13.92 3.42 -22.93
N ALA A 475 14.40 4.24 -23.86
CA ALA A 475 15.30 5.35 -23.57
C ALA A 475 14.67 6.39 -22.62
N VAL A 476 13.38 6.70 -22.81
CA VAL A 476 12.62 7.60 -21.93
C VAL A 476 12.45 6.99 -20.52
N LEU A 477 12.13 5.70 -20.41
CA LEU A 477 12.06 4.98 -19.13
C LEU A 477 13.41 4.97 -18.40
N ARG A 478 14.52 4.70 -19.12
CA ARG A 478 15.88 4.76 -18.56
C ARG A 478 16.28 6.19 -18.16
N TRP A 479 15.83 7.22 -18.88
CA TRP A 479 16.05 8.62 -18.50
C TRP A 479 15.30 8.98 -17.21
N MET A 480 14.02 8.58 -17.07
CA MET A 480 13.27 8.76 -15.81
C MET A 480 13.95 8.05 -14.64
N GLN A 481 14.42 6.81 -14.84
CA GLN A 481 15.20 6.06 -13.84
C GLN A 481 16.47 6.82 -13.42
N ARG A 482 17.30 7.25 -14.37
CA ARG A 482 18.54 8.01 -14.11
C ARG A 482 18.26 9.32 -13.35
N ARG A 483 17.19 10.03 -13.72
CA ARG A 483 16.74 11.28 -13.07
C ARG A 483 16.00 11.06 -11.74
N ARG A 484 15.71 9.80 -11.38
CA ARG A 484 14.91 9.39 -10.21
C ARG A 484 13.50 10.00 -10.18
N TYR A 485 12.90 10.20 -11.35
CA TYR A 485 11.47 10.56 -11.47
C TYR A 485 10.63 9.32 -11.13
N ARG A 486 10.29 9.19 -9.85
CA ARG A 486 9.61 8.02 -9.24
C ARG A 486 8.25 8.36 -8.66
N ASP A 487 7.95 9.64 -8.41
CA ASP A 487 6.65 10.01 -7.93
C ASP A 487 5.60 9.77 -9.02
N PHE A 488 4.41 9.39 -8.58
CA PHE A 488 3.33 8.97 -9.46
C PHE A 488 2.86 10.08 -10.41
N SER A 489 3.01 11.36 -10.01
CA SER A 489 2.57 12.51 -10.79
C SER A 489 3.52 12.84 -11.95
N THR A 490 4.84 12.79 -11.72
CA THR A 490 5.86 13.07 -12.73
C THR A 490 5.92 11.95 -13.77
N VAL A 491 5.89 10.68 -13.35
CA VAL A 491 5.87 9.54 -14.29
C VAL A 491 4.64 9.61 -15.19
N SER A 492 3.46 9.83 -14.60
CA SER A 492 2.22 10.02 -15.37
C SER A 492 2.31 11.21 -16.33
N SER A 493 2.88 12.34 -15.88
CA SER A 493 3.03 13.54 -16.72
C SER A 493 3.97 13.32 -17.90
N ILE A 494 5.07 12.57 -17.73
CA ILE A 494 6.02 12.26 -18.80
C ILE A 494 5.40 11.29 -19.82
N VAL A 495 4.68 10.26 -19.39
CA VAL A 495 3.94 9.36 -20.29
C VAL A 495 2.89 10.15 -21.10
N ARG A 496 2.13 11.04 -20.45
CA ARG A 496 1.16 11.94 -21.12
C ARG A 496 1.82 12.94 -22.08
N ALA A 497 3.02 13.42 -21.78
CA ALA A 497 3.78 14.29 -22.67
C ALA A 497 4.30 13.52 -23.90
N TYR A 498 4.76 12.28 -23.70
CA TYR A 498 5.24 11.42 -24.80
C TYR A 498 4.11 11.09 -25.78
N LEU A 499 2.92 10.75 -25.29
CA LEU A 499 1.71 10.56 -26.12
C LEU A 499 1.39 11.77 -27.02
N LYS A 500 1.70 13.00 -26.58
CA LYS A 500 1.44 14.24 -27.31
C LYS A 500 2.59 14.67 -28.22
N SER A 501 3.83 14.31 -27.89
CA SER A 501 5.01 14.62 -28.71
C SER A 501 6.16 13.65 -28.42
N PRO A 502 6.17 12.44 -29.05
CA PRO A 502 7.19 11.43 -28.80
C PRO A 502 8.60 11.96 -29.05
N SER A 503 8.79 12.65 -30.19
CA SER A 503 10.09 13.20 -30.60
C SER A 503 10.62 14.27 -29.65
N ALA A 504 9.76 15.08 -29.02
CA ALA A 504 10.19 16.10 -28.07
C ALA A 504 10.64 15.49 -26.74
N VAL A 505 9.88 14.51 -26.21
CA VAL A 505 10.23 13.81 -24.95
C VAL A 505 11.43 12.88 -25.15
N TYR A 506 11.53 12.19 -26.28
CA TYR A 506 12.70 11.39 -26.65
C TYR A 506 13.95 12.26 -26.79
N LYS A 507 13.89 13.36 -27.54
CA LYS A 507 15.03 14.30 -27.64
C LYS A 507 15.40 14.90 -26.27
N ALA A 508 14.43 15.18 -25.40
CA ALA A 508 14.71 15.62 -24.04
C ALA A 508 15.42 14.53 -23.21
N ALA A 509 15.06 13.25 -23.39
CA ALA A 509 15.71 12.10 -22.74
C ALA A 509 17.14 11.84 -23.25
N GLU A 510 17.41 12.09 -24.54
CA GLU A 510 18.74 12.02 -25.15
C GLU A 510 19.63 13.21 -24.76
N THR A 511 19.18 14.45 -24.98
CA THR A 511 19.98 15.67 -24.69
C THR A 511 20.23 15.92 -23.20
N ASN A 512 19.53 15.19 -22.32
CA ASN A 512 19.75 15.18 -20.87
C ASN A 512 20.28 13.83 -20.35
N ALA A 513 20.82 12.99 -21.24
CA ALA A 513 21.81 11.97 -20.90
C ALA A 513 23.07 12.61 -20.28
N PRO A 514 23.88 11.85 -19.51
CA PRO A 514 25.07 12.40 -18.83
C PRO A 514 26.22 12.72 -19.79
#